data_AF-A0A2P2KYB8-F1
#
_entry.id   AF-A0A2P2KYB8-F1
#
_cell.length_a   1.000
_cell.length_b   1.000
_cell.length_c   1.000
_cell.angle_alpha   90.00
_cell.angle_beta   90.00
_cell.angle_gamma   90.00
#
_symmetry.space_group_name_H-M   'P 1'
#
loop_
_entity.id
_entity.type
_entity.pdbx_description
1 polymer ?
#
loop_
_entity_poly.entity_id
_entity_poly.type
_entity_poly.pdbx_seq_one_letter_code
_entity_poly.pdbx_strand_id
1 'polypeptide(L)'
;MAIASEEATTICAHCDRAIPSSNIHLHFVHCSRNLEKCKICGDMIPKRHAEEHFLNAHAPVSCSLCSETMEREILAIHKGENCPQRIVT
;
A
#
# COMPACT_ATOMS: atom_id res chain seq x y z
N MET A 1 -2.76 -39.88 12.65
CA MET A 1 -2.27 -38.79 13.52
C MET A 1 -1.70 -37.71 12.61
N ALA A 2 -2.29 -36.51 12.62
CA ALA A 2 -1.76 -35.39 11.85
C ALA A 2 -0.51 -34.89 12.58
N ILE A 3 0.67 -35.15 12.01
CA ILE A 3 1.88 -34.45 12.42
C ILE A 3 1.76 -33.02 11.90
N ALA A 4 1.23 -32.13 12.72
CA ALA A 4 1.51 -30.71 12.54
C ALA A 4 3.00 -30.56 12.87
N SER A 5 3.85 -30.64 11.86
CA SER A 5 5.22 -30.15 11.98
C SER A 5 5.08 -28.67 12.33
N GLU A 6 5.30 -28.34 13.60
CA GLU A 6 5.48 -26.97 14.04
C GLU A 6 6.78 -26.46 13.42
N GLU A 7 6.68 -26.04 12.16
CA GLU A 7 7.78 -25.40 11.46
C GLU A 7 8.06 -24.11 12.21
N ALA A 8 9.19 -24.04 12.93
CA ALA A 8 9.58 -22.80 13.60
C ALA A 8 9.54 -21.67 12.56
N THR A 9 8.83 -20.59 12.86
CA THR A 9 8.75 -19.40 12.00
C THR A 9 9.49 -18.25 12.65
N THR A 10 10.23 -17.49 11.83
CA THR A 10 10.88 -16.24 12.22
C THR A 10 10.22 -15.06 11.50
N ILE A 11 10.08 -13.94 12.19
CA ILE A 11 9.57 -12.70 11.58
C ILE A 11 10.63 -12.10 10.66
N CYS A 12 10.25 -11.80 9.42
CA CYS A 12 11.11 -11.07 8.50
C CYS A 12 11.19 -9.59 8.88
N ALA A 13 12.40 -9.09 9.16
CA ALA A 13 12.62 -7.69 9.54
C ALA A 13 12.30 -6.65 8.45
N HIS A 14 12.00 -7.08 7.22
CA HIS A 14 11.69 -6.18 6.11
C HIS A 14 10.18 -6.07 5.82
N CYS A 15 9.45 -7.19 5.87
CA CYS A 15 8.01 -7.23 5.56
C CYS A 15 7.13 -7.59 6.76
N ASP A 16 7.72 -7.84 7.94
CA ASP A 16 7.05 -8.16 9.20
C ASP A 16 6.19 -9.44 9.15
N ARG A 17 6.39 -10.30 8.14
CA ARG A 17 5.67 -11.58 8.00
C ARG A 17 6.40 -12.72 8.70
N ALA A 18 5.63 -13.66 9.27
CA ALA A 18 6.16 -14.93 9.78
C ALA A 18 6.53 -15.85 8.61
N ILE A 19 7.80 -16.24 8.55
CA ILE A 19 8.37 -17.09 7.50
C ILE A 19 9.03 -18.30 8.17
N PRO A 20 8.94 -19.52 7.61
CA PRO A 20 9.68 -20.66 8.14
C PRO A 20 11.15 -20.32 8.36
N SER A 21 11.66 -20.60 9.56
CA SER A 21 13.04 -20.29 9.98
C SER A 21 14.07 -20.95 9.06
N SER A 22 13.76 -22.11 8.49
CA SER A 22 14.57 -22.78 7.46
C SER A 22 14.77 -21.94 6.19
N ASN A 23 13.80 -21.09 5.85
CA ASN A 23 13.76 -20.33 4.60
C ASN A 23 13.90 -18.81 4.80
N ILE A 24 14.06 -18.33 6.04
CA ILE A 24 14.09 -16.88 6.35
C ILE A 24 15.19 -16.13 5.59
N HIS A 25 16.39 -16.73 5.45
CA HIS A 25 17.51 -16.10 4.74
C HIS A 25 17.21 -15.90 3.25
N LEU A 26 16.68 -16.94 2.59
CA LEU A 26 16.30 -16.88 1.18
C LEU A 26 15.16 -15.86 0.97
N HIS A 27 14.15 -15.90 1.86
CA HIS A 27 13.06 -14.95 1.84
C HIS A 27 13.56 -13.51 2.01
N PHE A 28 14.44 -13.24 2.97
CA PHE A 28 14.93 -11.88 3.23
C PHE A 28 15.63 -11.27 2.02
N VAL A 29 16.47 -12.04 1.32
CA VAL A 29 17.15 -11.60 0.09
C VAL A 29 16.12 -11.28 -1.00
N HIS A 30 15.12 -12.14 -1.20
CA HIS A 30 14.08 -11.90 -2.21
C HIS A 30 13.21 -10.68 -1.84
N CYS A 31 12.75 -10.64 -0.59
CA CYS A 31 11.86 -9.63 -0.04
C CYS A 31 12.49 -8.23 -0.11
N SER A 32 13.70 -8.05 0.40
CA SER A 32 14.41 -6.76 0.39
C SER A 32 14.74 -6.27 -1.02
N ARG A 33 15.01 -7.18 -1.96
CA ARG A 33 15.31 -6.82 -3.35
C ARG A 33 14.07 -6.42 -4.12
N ASN A 34 12.99 -7.18 -4.00
CA ASN A 34 11.84 -7.08 -4.90
C ASN A 34 10.61 -6.40 -4.32
N LEU A 35 10.50 -6.32 -2.99
CA LEU A 35 9.37 -5.68 -2.33
C LEU A 35 9.83 -4.39 -1.66
N GLU A 36 8.91 -3.46 -1.45
CA GLU A 36 9.07 -2.27 -0.62
C GLU A 36 7.77 -1.99 0.14
N LYS A 37 7.88 -1.30 1.27
CA LYS A 37 6.71 -0.86 2.03
C LYS A 37 6.24 0.48 1.48
N CYS A 38 5.00 0.56 1.03
CA CYS A 38 4.40 1.82 0.58
C CYS A 38 4.38 2.82 1.74
N LYS A 39 4.85 4.04 1.51
CA LYS A 39 4.94 5.08 2.55
C LYS A 39 3.61 5.73 2.87
N ILE A 40 2.58 5.50 2.04
CA ILE A 40 1.26 6.12 2.17
C ILE A 40 0.32 5.18 2.93
N CYS A 41 0.14 3.94 2.45
CA CYS A 41 -0.73 2.95 3.09
C CYS A 41 -0.02 1.92 3.98
N GLY A 42 1.31 1.79 3.89
CA GLY A 42 2.06 0.79 4.66
C GLY A 42 2.09 -0.62 4.05
N ASP A 43 1.48 -0.83 2.88
CA ASP A 43 1.42 -2.14 2.24
C ASP A 43 2.76 -2.57 1.64
N MET A 44 3.07 -3.88 1.73
CA MET A 44 4.22 -4.46 1.06
C MET A 44 3.92 -4.73 -0.42
N ILE A 45 4.50 -3.93 -1.29
CA ILE A 45 4.27 -3.94 -2.74
C ILE A 45 5.54 -4.35 -3.51
N PRO A 46 5.43 -5.01 -4.67
CA PRO A 46 6.56 -5.23 -5.55
C PRO A 46 7.09 -3.90 -6.10
N LYS A 47 8.40 -3.65 -6.00
CA LYS A 47 9.03 -2.39 -6.47
C LYS A 47 8.70 -2.09 -7.93
N ARG A 48 8.67 -3.12 -8.78
CA ARG A 48 8.30 -3.01 -10.20
C ARG A 48 6.87 -2.50 -10.44
N HIS A 49 5.98 -2.63 -9.46
CA HIS A 49 4.60 -2.17 -9.51
C HIS A 49 4.35 -0.99 -8.57
N ALA A 50 5.40 -0.40 -7.98
CA ALA A 50 5.23 0.71 -7.04
C ALA A 50 4.63 1.94 -7.69
N GLU A 51 5.04 2.24 -8.93
CA GLU A 51 4.46 3.32 -9.73
C GLU A 51 2.99 3.05 -10.06
N GLU A 52 2.66 1.85 -10.54
CA GLU A 52 1.28 1.46 -10.84
C GLU A 52 0.39 1.53 -9.59
N HIS A 53 0.88 1.04 -8.45
CA HIS A 53 0.18 1.13 -7.17
C HIS A 53 -0.07 2.60 -6.79
N PHE A 54 0.93 3.47 -6.91
CA PHE A 54 0.76 4.89 -6.65
C PHE A 54 -0.30 5.48 -7.56
N LEU A 55 -0.23 5.25 -8.88
CA LEU A 55 -1.16 5.80 -9.86
C LEU A 55 -2.62 5.37 -9.63
N ASN A 56 -2.85 4.14 -9.18
CA ASN A 56 -4.19 3.63 -8.97
C ASN A 56 -4.76 3.95 -7.58
N ALA A 57 -3.93 3.83 -6.53
CA ALA A 57 -4.38 3.94 -5.14
C ALA A 57 -4.23 5.34 -4.56
N HIS A 58 -3.14 6.04 -4.90
CA HIS A 58 -2.70 7.26 -4.20
C HIS A 58 -2.56 8.50 -5.07
N ALA A 59 -2.58 8.36 -6.39
CA ALA A 59 -2.39 9.49 -7.27
C ALA A 59 -3.48 10.54 -7.02
N PRO A 60 -3.08 11.82 -6.96
CA PRO A 60 -4.03 12.91 -6.86
C PRO A 60 -5.03 12.89 -8.01
N VAL A 61 -6.27 13.23 -7.70
CA VAL A 61 -7.39 13.28 -8.63
C VAL A 61 -7.88 14.72 -8.76
N SER A 62 -8.31 15.09 -9.96
CA SER A 62 -8.88 16.40 -10.20
C SER A 62 -10.36 16.44 -9.83
N CYS A 63 -10.77 17.54 -9.22
CA CYS A 63 -12.17 17.83 -8.97
C CYS A 63 -12.88 18.19 -10.28
N SER A 64 -13.96 17.48 -10.60
CA SER A 64 -14.74 17.71 -11.82
C SER A 64 -15.44 19.08 -11.87
N LEU A 65 -15.54 19.78 -10.74
CA LEU A 65 -16.25 21.07 -10.62
C LEU A 65 -15.30 22.27 -10.75
N CYS A 66 -14.15 22.24 -10.05
CA CYS A 66 -13.19 23.35 -10.02
C CYS A 66 -11.85 23.05 -10.72
N SER A 67 -11.64 21.82 -11.21
CA SER A 67 -10.38 21.34 -11.81
C SER A 67 -9.15 21.37 -10.90
N GLU A 68 -9.31 21.64 -9.59
CA GLU A 68 -8.20 21.53 -8.63
C GLU A 68 -7.83 20.07 -8.40
N THR A 69 -6.54 19.81 -8.23
CA THR A 69 -6.00 18.47 -7.98
C THR A 69 -5.78 18.25 -6.49
N MET A 70 -6.24 17.13 -5.95
CA MET A 70 -6.15 16.81 -4.53
C MET A 70 -6.08 15.29 -4.30
N GLU A 71 -5.77 14.89 -3.07
CA GLU A 71 -5.77 13.47 -2.70
C GLU A 71 -7.15 12.84 -2.84
N ARG A 72 -7.19 11.57 -3.25
CA ARG A 72 -8.43 10.83 -3.49
C ARG A 72 -9.33 10.78 -2.26
N GLU A 73 -8.74 10.64 -1.09
CA GLU A 73 -9.47 10.60 0.19
C GLU A 73 -10.13 11.95 0.52
N ILE A 74 -9.49 13.05 0.13
CA ILE A 74 -9.99 14.41 0.39
C ILE A 74 -11.04 14.82 -0.66
N LEU A 75 -11.03 14.24 -1.87
CA LEU A 75 -11.93 14.63 -2.96
C LEU A 75 -13.42 14.61 -2.54
N ALA A 76 -13.84 13.63 -1.73
CA ALA A 76 -15.22 13.54 -1.25
C ALA A 76 -15.59 14.73 -0.35
N ILE A 77 -14.72 15.06 0.60
CA ILE A 77 -14.88 16.20 1.51
C ILE A 77 -14.78 17.52 0.73
N HIS A 78 -13.88 17.60 -0.24
CA HIS A 78 -13.78 18.77 -1.10
C HIS A 78 -15.07 19.01 -1.87
N LYS A 79 -15.63 18.00 -2.55
CA LYS A 79 -16.86 18.16 -3.33
C LYS A 79 -18.07 18.58 -2.48
N GLY A 80 -18.16 18.12 -1.24
CA GLY A 80 -19.24 18.48 -0.32
C GLY A 80 -19.07 19.87 0.31
N GLU A 81 -17.87 20.14 0.83
CA GLU A 81 -17.67 21.24 1.77
C GLU A 81 -16.70 22.30 1.26
N ASN A 82 -15.62 21.94 0.55
CA ASN A 82 -14.54 22.90 0.25
C ASN A 82 -14.51 23.40 -1.19
N CYS A 83 -15.27 22.78 -2.09
CA CYS A 83 -15.21 23.11 -3.51
C CYS A 83 -15.80 24.51 -3.74
N PRO A 84 -15.04 25.44 -4.33
CA PRO A 84 -15.52 26.81 -4.58
C PRO A 84 -16.63 26.84 -5.66
N GLN A 85 -16.77 25.76 -6.42
CA GLN A 85 -17.82 25.56 -7.42
C GLN A 85 -18.84 24.50 -6.97
N ARG A 86 -18.92 24.21 -5.65
CA ARG A 86 -19.95 23.32 -5.11
C ARG A 86 -21.33 23.90 -5.38
N ILE A 87 -22.27 23.03 -5.73
CA ILE A 87 -23.67 23.41 -5.88
C ILE A 87 -24.26 23.48 -4.47
N VAL A 88 -24.48 24.68 -3.96
CA VAL A 88 -25.19 24.92 -2.70
C VAL A 88 -26.67 25.06 -3.07
N THR A 89 -27.47 24.05 -2.76
CA THR A 89 -28.94 24.19 -2.71
C THR A 89 -29.34 24.73 -1.35
#